data_AF-A0A0D5C3S5-F1
#
_entry.id   AF-A0A0D5C3S5-F1
#
_cell.length_a   1.000
_cell.length_b   1.000
_cell.length_c   1.000
_cell.angle_alpha   90.00
_cell.angle_beta   90.00
_cell.angle_gamma   90.00
#
_symmetry.space_group_name_H-M   'P 1'
#
loop_
_entity.id
_entity.type
_entity.pdbx_description
1 polymer ?
#
loop_
_entity_poly.entity_id
_entity_poly.type
_entity_poly.pdbx_seq_one_letter_code
_entity_poly.pdbx_strand_id
1 'polypeptide(L)' 'MSKRVTIMLSDSLDKKIRLIQAKKIKEHAISYSYSKTINDILEKSL' A
#
# COMPACT_ATOMS: atom_id res chain seq x y z
N MET A 1 -7.44 -9.21 -13.91
CA MET A 1 -6.97 -10.43 -13.21
C MET A 1 -5.90 -10.03 -12.21
N SER A 2 -6.07 -10.29 -10.92
CA SER A 2 -5.03 -10.05 -9.93
C SER A 2 -4.07 -11.25 -9.89
N LYS A 3 -2.79 -11.00 -10.18
CA LYS A 3 -1.71 -11.97 -10.01
C LYS A 3 -0.94 -11.64 -8.74
N ARG A 4 -0.57 -12.66 -7.96
CA ARG A 4 0.35 -12.46 -6.82
C ARG A 4 1.77 -12.28 -7.33
N VAL A 5 2.40 -11.19 -6.91
CA VAL A 5 3.79 -10.84 -7.25
C VAL A 5 4.52 -10.54 -5.95
N THR A 6 5.70 -11.13 -5.77
CA THR A 6 6.58 -10.81 -4.64
C THR A 6 7.59 -9.77 -5.10
N ILE A 7 7.73 -8.70 -4.34
CA ILE A 7 8.71 -7.64 -4.57
C ILE A 7 9.51 -7.42 -3.28
N MET A 8 10.77 -7.03 -3.42
CA MET A 8 11.58 -6.57 -2.31
C MET A 8 11.45 -5.05 -2.19
N LEU A 9 11.15 -4.57 -0.98
CA LEU A 9 11.07 -3.16 -0.66
C LEU A 9 12.20 -2.81 0.31
N SER A 10 12.72 -1.60 0.22
CA SER A 10 13.60 -1.11 1.27
C SER A 10 12.81 -0.86 2.56
N ASP A 11 13.45 -1.03 3.72
CA ASP A 11 12.82 -0.80 5.02
C ASP A 11 12.23 0.60 5.17
N SER A 12 12.89 1.60 4.60
CA SER A 12 12.41 2.99 4.63
C SER A 12 11.14 3.17 3.82
N LEU A 13 10.99 2.44 2.72
CA LEU A 13 9.79 2.46 1.88
C LEU A 13 8.63 1.69 2.54
N ASP A 14 8.88 0.50 3.12
CA ASP A 14 7.87 -0.26 3.87
C ASP A 14 7.26 0.58 4.99
N LYS A 15 8.09 1.25 5.81
CA LYS A 15 7.62 2.13 6.89
C LYS A 15 6.71 3.23 6.37
N LYS A 16 7.07 3.88 5.26
CA LYS A 16 6.24 4.93 4.64
C LYS A 16 4.91 4.36 4.15
N ILE A 17 4.91 3.21 3.49
CA ILE A 17 3.70 2.55 3.00
C ILE A 17 2.77 2.20 4.17
N ARG A 18 3.29 1.70 5.29
CA ARG A 18 2.47 1.42 6.50
C ARG A 18 1.84 2.66 7.09
N LEU A 19 2.57 3.78 7.13
CA LEU A 19 2.01 5.06 7.61
C LEU A 19 0.87 5.53 6.70
N ILE A 20 1.03 5.40 5.37
CA ILE A 20 -0.01 5.72 4.39
C ILE A 20 -1.22 4.80 4.57
N GLN A 21 -1.00 3.49 4.75
CA GLN A 21 -2.07 2.52 5.02
C GLN A 21 -2.85 2.92 6.27
N ALA A 22 -2.17 3.21 7.38
CA ALA A 22 -2.81 3.62 8.63
C ALA A 22 -3.64 4.91 8.46
N LYS A 23 -3.13 5.87 7.68
CA LYS A 23 -3.87 7.09 7.32
C LYS A 23 -5.13 6.75 6.51
N LYS A 24 -5.04 5.85 5.54
CA LYS A 24 -6.18 5.41 4.70
C LYS A 24 -7.25 4.68 5.49
N ILE A 25 -6.86 3.82 6.44
CA ILE A 25 -7.81 3.14 7.34
C ILE A 25 -8.59 4.17 8.15
N LYS A 26 -7.91 5.20 8.69
CA LYS A 26 -8.55 6.29 9.44
C LYS A 26 -9.48 7.13 8.58
N GLU A 27 -9.05 7.50 7.37
CA GLU A 27 -9.83 8.35 6.46
C GLU A 27 -11.10 7.67 5.95
N HIS A 28 -11.02 6.38 5.60
CA HIS A 28 -12.11 5.71 4.93
C HIS A 28 -12.97 4.83 5.85
N ALA A 29 -12.59 4.68 7.14
CA ALA A 29 -13.27 3.82 8.13
C ALA A 29 -13.54 2.38 7.64
N ILE A 30 -12.78 1.92 6.65
CA ILE A 30 -12.87 0.60 6.03
C ILE A 30 -11.55 -0.13 6.17
N SER A 31 -11.62 -1.46 6.09
CA SER A 31 -10.44 -2.29 5.95
C SER A 31 -9.68 -1.92 4.68
N TYR A 32 -8.43 -1.49 4.84
CA TYR A 32 -7.55 -1.10 3.73
C TYR A 32 -6.26 -1.91 3.81
N SER A 33 -6.07 -2.83 2.86
CA SER A 33 -4.99 -3.81 2.90
C SER A 33 -3.66 -3.21 2.44
N TYR A 34 -2.57 -3.82 2.90
CA TYR A 34 -1.22 -3.41 2.51
C TYR A 34 -1.01 -3.54 0.98
N SER A 35 -1.45 -4.64 0.38
CA SER A 35 -1.39 -4.84 -1.08
C SER A 35 -2.20 -3.79 -1.85
N LYS A 36 -3.38 -3.40 -1.35
CA LYS A 36 -4.16 -2.30 -1.95
C LYS A 36 -3.42 -0.98 -1.85
N THR A 37 -2.81 -0.71 -0.69
CA THR A 37 -1.99 0.50 -0.48
C THR A 37 -0.86 0.60 -1.50
N ILE A 38 -0.14 -0.51 -1.73
CA ILE A 38 0.94 -0.56 -2.72
C ILE A 38 0.42 -0.31 -4.13
N ASN A 39 -0.62 -1.03 -4.55
CA ASN A 39 -1.15 -0.89 -5.91
C ASN A 39 -1.66 0.54 -6.16
N ASP A 40 -2.42 1.13 -5.23
CA ASP A 40 -2.92 2.50 -5.36
C ASP A 40 -1.78 3.54 -5.43
N ILE A 41 -0.62 3.28 -4.81
CA ILE A 41 0.57 4.14 -4.91
C ILE A 41 1.24 3.96 -6.28
N LEU A 42 1.44 2.71 -6.72
CA LEU A 42 2.11 2.40 -7.97
C LEU A 42 1.30 2.87 -9.19
N GLU A 43 -0.01 2.63 -9.19
CA GLU A 43 -0.93 3.08 -10.25
C GLU A 43 -1.02 4.61 -10.36
N LYS A 44 -0.74 5.34 -9.28
CA LYS A 44 -0.67 6.81 -9.32
C LYS A 44 0.68 7.34 -9.80
N SER A 45 1.73 6.52 -9.72
CA SER A 45 3.10 6.94 -10.01
C SER A 45 3.55 6.58 -11.43
N LEU A 46 2.88 5.62 -12.07
CA LEU A 46 3.14 5.15 -13.44
C LEU A 46 2.09 5.75 -14.38
#